data_AF-A0A841BCM1-F1
#
_entry.id   AF-A0A841BCM1-F1
#
_cell.length_a   1.000
_cell.length_b   1.000
_cell.length_c   1.000
_cell.angle_alpha   90.00
_cell.angle_beta   90.00
_cell.angle_gamma   90.00
#
_symmetry.space_group_name_H-M   'P 1'
#
loop_
_entity.id
_entity.type
_entity.pdbx_description
1 polymer ?
#
loop_
_entity_poly.entity_id
_entity_poly.type
_entity_poly.pdbx_seq_one_letter_code
_entity_poly.pdbx_strand_id
1 'polypeptide(L)'
;MAGGYEVVLGAIDAASRAAKRASDDVGQVDLAITLADVAAGLPGGVSGEAARLLADAWGRAVPGWAENTSEYAARLAEAGVRYRSNEQAASRELRV
;
A
#
# COMPACT_ATOMS: atom_id res chain seq x y z
N MET A 1 -27.27 11.47 -15.40
CA MET A 1 -26.80 11.16 -14.03
C MET A 1 -25.30 10.83 -14.02
N ALA A 2 -24.44 11.66 -14.61
CA ALA A 2 -22.99 11.36 -14.73
C ALA A 2 -22.20 11.70 -13.46
N GLY A 3 -22.63 12.69 -12.68
CA GLY A 3 -21.86 13.21 -11.55
C GLY A 3 -21.62 12.22 -10.41
N GLY A 4 -22.58 11.33 -10.09
CA GLY A 4 -22.39 10.36 -9.01
C GLY A 4 -21.33 9.30 -9.34
N TYR A 5 -21.29 8.85 -10.60
CA TYR A 5 -20.31 7.87 -11.07
C TYR A 5 -18.90 8.46 -11.15
N GLU A 6 -18.77 9.67 -11.70
CA GLU A 6 -17.50 10.39 -11.76
C GLU A 6 -16.92 10.65 -10.37
N VAL A 7 -17.78 10.98 -9.39
CA VAL A 7 -17.38 11.14 -7.98
C VAL A 7 -16.83 9.83 -7.40
N VAL A 8 -17.47 8.69 -7.66
CA VAL A 8 -16.98 7.38 -7.22
C VAL A 8 -15.62 7.05 -7.85
N LEU A 9 -15.45 7.31 -9.14
CA LEU A 9 -14.16 7.11 -9.81
C LEU A 9 -13.06 8.04 -9.30
N GLY A 10 -13.40 9.27 -8.94
CA GLY A 10 -12.49 10.18 -8.26
C GLY A 10 -12.05 9.65 -6.90
N ALA A 11 -12.98 9.09 -6.12
CA ALA A 11 -12.67 8.48 -4.82
C ALA A 11 -11.77 7.25 -4.96
N ILE A 12 -12.00 6.39 -5.96
CA ILE A 12 -11.15 5.23 -6.27
C ILE A 12 -9.73 5.67 -6.63
N ASP A 13 -9.59 6.69 -7.48
CA ASP A 13 -8.28 7.22 -7.88
C ASP A 13 -7.51 7.80 -6.67
N ALA A 14 -8.21 8.58 -5.83
CA ALA A 14 -7.63 9.15 -4.62
C ALA A 14 -7.19 8.06 -3.63
N ALA A 15 -8.01 7.03 -3.42
CA ALA A 15 -7.70 5.91 -2.55
C ALA A 15 -6.49 5.11 -3.06
N SER A 16 -6.43 4.82 -4.36
CA SER A 16 -5.29 4.14 -4.99
C SER A 16 -3.99 4.92 -4.77
N ARG A 17 -4.00 6.24 -5.02
CA ARG A 17 -2.82 7.09 -4.81
C ARG A 17 -2.40 7.16 -3.35
N ALA A 18 -3.35 7.24 -2.43
CA ALA A 18 -3.06 7.25 -1.00
C ALA A 18 -2.41 5.93 -0.55
N ALA A 19 -2.95 4.80 -0.98
CA ALA A 19 -2.39 3.48 -0.69
C ALA A 19 -0.97 3.34 -1.27
N LYS A 20 -0.74 3.78 -2.52
CA LYS A 20 0.60 3.75 -3.15
C LYS A 20 1.62 4.59 -2.40
N ARG A 21 1.26 5.81 -1.97
CA ARG A 21 2.15 6.65 -1.16
C ARG A 21 2.47 5.98 0.17
N ALA A 22 1.46 5.44 0.85
CA ALA A 22 1.66 4.77 2.13
C ALA A 22 2.57 3.53 2.00
N SER A 23 2.42 2.72 0.94
CA SER A 23 3.32 1.60 0.68
C SER A 23 4.75 2.05 0.39
N ASP A 24 4.92 3.14 -0.35
CA ASP A 24 6.24 3.67 -0.70
C ASP A 24 6.94 4.21 0.55
N ASP A 25 6.26 5.05 1.33
CA ASP A 25 6.80 5.68 2.53
C ASP A 25 7.22 4.61 3.56
N VAL A 26 6.35 3.64 3.85
CA VAL A 26 6.66 2.55 4.79
C VAL A 26 7.74 1.62 4.26
N GLY A 27 7.76 1.37 2.94
CA GLY A 27 8.80 0.55 2.30
C GLY A 27 10.20 1.15 2.39
N GLN A 28 10.33 2.46 2.63
CA GLN A 28 11.63 3.11 2.91
C GLN A 28 12.08 2.97 4.37
N VAL A 29 11.21 2.53 5.28
CA VAL A 29 11.51 2.45 6.72
C VAL A 29 12.02 1.07 7.07
N ASP A 30 13.31 0.96 7.40
CA ASP A 30 13.90 -0.27 7.94
C ASP A 30 13.82 -0.31 9.48
N LEU A 31 12.64 -0.70 9.98
CA LEU A 31 12.41 -0.91 11.40
C LEU A 31 13.25 -2.07 11.98
N ALA A 32 13.69 -3.01 11.14
CA ALA A 32 14.45 -4.17 11.58
C ALA A 32 15.91 -3.81 11.87
N ILE A 33 16.55 -3.05 10.97
CA ILE A 33 17.94 -2.57 11.15
C ILE A 33 18.07 -1.79 12.46
N THR A 34 17.13 -0.89 12.74
CA THR A 34 17.18 -0.04 13.94
C THR A 34 17.23 -0.87 15.24
N LEU A 35 16.59 -2.04 15.25
CA LEU A 35 16.54 -2.93 16.41
C LEU A 35 17.70 -3.94 16.45
N ALA A 36 18.29 -4.26 15.31
CA ALA A 36 19.49 -5.09 15.24
C ALA A 36 20.67 -4.42 15.98
N ASP A 37 20.83 -3.11 15.84
CA ASP A 37 21.86 -2.33 16.54
C ASP A 37 21.67 -2.35 18.07
N VAL A 38 20.42 -2.29 18.53
CA VAL A 38 20.07 -2.38 19.97
C VAL A 38 20.41 -3.78 20.51
N ALA A 39 20.11 -4.84 19.77
CA ALA A 39 20.45 -6.20 20.15
C ALA A 39 21.98 -6.40 20.25
N ALA A 40 22.74 -5.83 19.32
CA ALA A 40 24.20 -5.88 19.33
C ALA A 40 24.83 -5.12 20.51
N GLY A 41 24.21 -4.02 20.95
CA GLY A 41 24.66 -3.23 22.10
C GLY A 41 24.34 -3.84 23.47
N LEU A 42 23.41 -4.81 23.54
CA LEU A 42 22.94 -5.43 24.78
C LEU A 42 22.99 -6.98 24.72
N PRO A 43 24.17 -7.58 24.46
CA PRO A 43 24.28 -9.02 24.25
C PRO A 43 23.94 -9.81 25.53
N GLY A 44 23.13 -10.87 25.38
CA GLY A 44 22.79 -11.81 26.46
C GLY A 44 21.75 -11.32 27.47
N GLY A 45 21.29 -10.06 27.37
CA GLY A 45 20.19 -9.55 28.18
C GLY A 45 18.82 -9.86 27.58
N VAL A 46 17.79 -9.93 28.42
CA VAL A 46 16.37 -10.09 27.99
C VAL A 46 15.98 -9.02 26.97
N SER A 47 16.48 -7.78 27.14
CA SER A 47 16.25 -6.68 26.21
C SER A 47 16.89 -6.89 24.84
N GLY A 48 18.07 -7.52 24.77
CA GLY A 48 18.73 -7.83 23.51
C GLY A 48 17.99 -8.91 22.72
N GLU A 49 17.53 -9.96 23.40
CA GLU A 49 16.72 -11.01 22.76
C GLU A 49 15.35 -10.47 22.31
N ALA A 50 14.70 -9.62 23.11
CA ALA A 50 13.47 -8.94 22.72
C ALA A 50 13.66 -8.04 21.48
N ALA A 51 14.76 -7.29 21.43
CA ALA A 51 15.11 -6.46 20.27
C ALA A 51 15.32 -7.31 19.00
N ARG A 52 16.02 -8.46 19.13
CA ARG A 52 16.22 -9.41 18.03
C ARG A 52 14.91 -9.98 17.51
N LEU A 53 14.03 -10.45 18.40
CA LEU A 53 12.72 -11.00 18.03
C LEU A 53 11.85 -9.94 17.34
N LEU A 54 11.91 -8.69 17.80
CA LEU A 54 11.16 -7.59 17.22
C LEU A 54 11.73 -7.19 15.85
N ALA A 55 13.06 -7.19 15.69
CA ALA A 55 13.72 -6.98 14.39
C ALA A 55 13.28 -8.05 13.37
N ASP A 56 13.28 -9.32 13.77
CA ASP A 56 12.82 -10.43 12.93
C ASP A 56 11.34 -10.28 12.55
N ALA A 57 10.49 -9.85 13.49
CA ALA A 57 9.07 -9.63 13.24
C ALA A 57 8.84 -8.49 12.23
N TRP A 58 9.50 -7.35 12.41
CA TRP A 58 9.35 -6.21 11.51
C TRP A 58 9.96 -6.46 10.14
N GLY A 59 11.10 -7.15 10.07
CA GLY A 59 11.75 -7.52 8.80
C GLY A 59 10.87 -8.39 7.90
N ARG A 60 9.88 -9.09 8.47
CA ARG A 60 8.86 -9.82 7.70
C ARG A 60 7.59 -9.00 7.48
N ALA A 61 7.12 -8.30 8.51
CA ALA A 61 5.82 -7.62 8.48
C ALA A 61 5.83 -6.39 7.56
N VAL A 62 6.89 -5.57 7.61
CA VAL A 62 6.96 -4.31 6.85
C VAL A 62 6.98 -4.54 5.34
N PRO A 63 7.85 -5.41 4.78
CA PRO A 63 7.85 -5.67 3.34
C PRO A 63 6.53 -6.25 2.86
N GLY A 64 5.97 -7.23 3.58
CA GLY A 64 4.69 -7.85 3.21
C GLY A 64 3.52 -6.87 3.26
N TRP A 65 3.49 -5.97 4.24
CA TRP A 65 2.47 -4.92 4.29
C TRP A 65 2.60 -3.93 3.13
N ALA A 66 3.83 -3.50 2.81
CA ALA A 66 4.09 -2.55 1.73
C ALA A 66 3.71 -3.15 0.37
N GLU A 67 4.09 -4.41 0.12
CA GLU A 67 3.74 -5.14 -1.11
C GLU A 67 2.22 -5.29 -1.26
N ASN A 68 1.54 -5.81 -0.24
CA ASN A 68 0.08 -6.00 -0.28
C ASN A 68 -0.67 -4.66 -0.51
N THR A 69 -0.20 -3.58 0.12
CA THR A 69 -0.80 -2.25 -0.03
C THR A 69 -0.55 -1.67 -1.42
N SER A 70 0.65 -1.86 -1.97
CA SER A 70 0.97 -1.47 -3.35
C SER A 70 0.13 -2.27 -4.37
N GLU A 71 -0.05 -3.57 -4.15
CA GLU A 71 -0.90 -4.40 -5.01
C GLU A 71 -2.37 -3.96 -4.95
N TYR A 72 -2.89 -3.69 -3.76
CA TYR A 72 -4.22 -3.12 -3.57
C TYR A 72 -4.39 -1.79 -4.33
N ALA A 73 -3.40 -0.90 -4.24
CA ALA A 73 -3.39 0.36 -4.97
C ALA A 73 -3.45 0.14 -6.49
N ALA A 74 -2.67 -0.81 -7.02
CA ALA A 74 -2.65 -1.14 -8.44
C ALA A 74 -4.00 -1.69 -8.92
N ARG A 75 -4.62 -2.60 -8.16
CA ARG A 75 -5.94 -3.16 -8.48
C ARG A 75 -7.04 -2.11 -8.48
N LEU A 76 -7.01 -1.15 -7.55
CA LEU A 76 -7.93 -0.02 -7.54
C LEU A 76 -7.74 0.90 -8.77
N ALA A 77 -6.49 1.21 -9.12
CA ALA A 77 -6.21 2.03 -10.30
C ALA A 77 -6.72 1.35 -11.58
N GLU A 78 -6.47 0.05 -11.72
CA GLU A 78 -6.95 -0.75 -12.84
C GLU A 78 -8.48 -0.76 -12.92
N ALA A 79 -9.16 -0.98 -11.78
CA ALA A 79 -10.62 -0.91 -11.72
C ALA A 79 -11.13 0.46 -12.20
N GLY A 80 -10.52 1.55 -11.73
CA GLY A 80 -10.86 2.90 -12.16
C GLY A 80 -10.70 3.12 -13.68
N VAL A 81 -9.64 2.59 -14.28
CA VAL A 81 -9.42 2.65 -15.75
C VAL A 81 -10.49 1.85 -16.50
N ARG A 82 -10.76 0.61 -16.08
CA ARG A 82 -11.76 -0.26 -16.71
C ARG A 82 -13.15 0.38 -16.68
N TYR A 83 -13.53 0.94 -15.54
CA TYR A 83 -14.80 1.65 -15.39
C TYR A 83 -14.90 2.83 -16.37
N ARG A 84 -13.91 3.74 -16.40
CA ARG A 84 -13.89 4.87 -17.34
C ARG A 84 -14.00 4.42 -18.80
N SER A 85 -13.28 3.36 -19.18
CA SER A 85 -13.31 2.83 -20.55
C SER A 85 -14.70 2.32 -20.92
N ASN A 86 -15.35 1.58 -20.01
CA ASN A 86 -16.68 1.03 -20.23
C ASN A 86 -17.73 2.14 -20.39
N GLU A 87 -17.65 3.20 -19.58
CA GLU A 87 -18.57 4.34 -19.69
C GLU A 87 -18.40 5.09 -21.02
N GLN A 88 -17.15 5.27 -21.48
CA GLN A 88 -16.89 5.88 -22.79
C GLN A 88 -17.42 5.05 -23.95
N ALA A 89 -17.35 3.72 -23.87
CA ALA A 89 -17.91 2.82 -24.86
C ALA A 89 -19.44 2.91 -24.90
N ALA A 90 -20.10 2.80 -23.74
CA ALA A 90 -21.56 2.91 -23.63
C ALA A 90 -22.07 4.29 -24.13
N SER A 91 -21.37 5.37 -23.80
CA SER A 91 -21.68 6.72 -24.29
C SER A 91 -21.55 6.89 -25.80
N ARG A 92 -20.72 6.07 -26.47
CA ARG A 92 -20.62 6.06 -27.94
C ARG A 92 -21.77 5.27 -28.56
N GLU A 93 -22.09 4.10 -28.01
CA GLU A 93 -23.19 3.25 -28.47
C GLU A 93 -24.56 3.94 -28.35
N LEU A 94 -24.79 4.69 -27.27
CA LEU A 94 -26.03 5.44 -27.07
C LEU A 94 -26.18 6.70 -27.94
N ARG A 95 -25.10 7.14 -28.61
CA ARG A 95 -25.14 8.28 -29.55
C ARG A 95 -25.44 7.88 -31.00
N VAL A 96 -25.56 6.59 -31.28
CA VAL A 96 -25.93 6.02 -32.58
C VAL A 96 -27.44 5.78 -32.63
#